data_AF-A0A6P2T0Y8-F1
#
_entry.id   AF-A0A6P2T0Y8-F1
#
_cell.length_a   1.000
_cell.length_b   1.000
_cell.length_c   1.000
_cell.angle_alpha   90.00
_cell.angle_beta   90.00
_cell.angle_gamma   90.00
#
_symmetry.space_group_name_H-M   'P 1'
#
loop_
_entity.id
_entity.type
_entity.pdbx_description
1 polymer ?
#
loop_
_entity_poly.entity_id
_entity_poly.type
_entity_poly.pdbx_seq_one_letter_code
_entity_poly.pdbx_strand_id
1 'polypeptide(L)'
;MLAGLATVAVVMVTPPVLLAWGIGWVNRRRGGVEPPVMTAPPVQTDSLEDEPADEPGDVPDVPFRYGEQARFKQLVLIADAVRSEVTRSFYDKAKQTIEAYVEVETGCVGSGAAMVSTVDLAPEDVVSVALQDDTLTVFVSNDGAWSGFRVGDDTFRFRHGAITRMQLTQVIPVRWKGGYMVKFWFDGPKRNGKDDCGPHSTWFYLAADYSGRRSRALTHACREIASVIGVPFDVDETGDD
;
A
#
# COMPACT_ATOMS: atom_id res chain seq x y z
N MET A 1 12.96 -72.28 9.52
CA MET A 1 13.60 -71.49 10.60
C MET A 1 13.76 -70.06 10.09
N LEU A 2 13.27 -69.09 10.88
CA LEU A 2 13.72 -67.69 11.08
C LEU A 2 14.37 -66.96 9.88
N ALA A 3 13.74 -65.94 9.28
CA ALA A 3 13.54 -64.55 9.76
C ALA A 3 14.64 -63.58 9.26
N GLY A 4 14.22 -62.39 8.81
CA GLY A 4 15.14 -61.28 8.52
C GLY A 4 14.55 -60.14 7.68
N LEU A 5 13.46 -59.51 8.13
CA LEU A 5 12.94 -58.24 7.60
C LEU A 5 13.87 -57.10 8.06
N ALA A 6 14.43 -56.33 7.13
CA ALA A 6 15.14 -55.09 7.42
C ALA A 6 14.28 -53.89 6.99
N THR A 7 13.68 -53.24 7.98
CA THR A 7 12.93 -51.99 7.88
C THR A 7 13.92 -50.82 7.92
N VAL A 8 13.97 -50.00 6.87
CA VAL A 8 14.74 -48.73 6.88
C VAL A 8 13.80 -47.61 7.33
N ALA A 9 14.06 -47.06 8.51
CA ALA A 9 13.43 -45.85 9.01
C ALA A 9 14.14 -44.62 8.40
N VAL A 10 13.42 -43.81 7.63
CA VAL A 10 13.90 -42.50 7.16
C VAL A 10 13.56 -41.49 8.24
N VAL A 11 14.59 -41.01 8.95
CA VAL A 11 14.49 -39.89 9.89
C VAL A 11 14.52 -38.60 9.08
N MET A 12 13.41 -37.88 9.07
CA MET A 12 13.32 -36.52 8.54
C MET A 12 13.96 -35.57 9.55
N VAL A 13 15.20 -35.16 9.30
CA VAL A 13 15.85 -34.06 10.03
C VAL A 13 15.49 -32.76 9.33
N THR A 14 14.66 -31.95 9.95
CA THR A 14 14.41 -30.55 9.59
C THR A 14 15.70 -29.73 9.75
N PRO A 15 16.16 -28.97 8.74
CA PRO A 15 17.25 -28.03 8.93
C PRO A 15 16.77 -26.76 9.65
N PRO A 16 17.50 -26.26 10.67
CA PRO A 16 17.18 -25.01 11.32
C PRO A 16 17.58 -23.80 10.46
N VAL A 17 16.74 -22.77 10.57
CA VAL A 17 16.80 -21.45 9.96
C VAL A 17 18.19 -20.80 10.15
N LEU A 18 18.83 -20.43 9.05
CA LEU A 18 19.92 -19.47 9.00
C LEU A 18 19.46 -18.26 8.18
N LEU A 19 19.02 -17.20 8.84
CA LEU A 19 19.10 -15.85 8.31
C LEU A 19 19.89 -15.01 9.29
N ALA A 20 21.17 -14.89 8.95
CA ALA A 20 22.16 -14.08 9.63
C ALA A 20 21.81 -12.59 9.47
N TRP A 21 21.90 -11.92 10.60
CA TRP A 21 22.00 -10.48 10.78
C TRP A 21 22.94 -9.77 9.78
N GLY A 22 22.44 -8.65 9.26
CA GLY A 22 23.17 -7.42 8.98
C GLY A 22 22.14 -6.30 9.11
N ILE A 23 22.25 -5.33 10.00
CA ILE A 23 23.18 -4.21 9.93
C ILE A 23 23.39 -3.69 11.36
N GLY A 24 24.66 -3.52 11.74
CA GLY A 24 25.02 -2.76 12.93
C GLY A 24 24.91 -1.26 12.66
N TRP A 25 24.34 -0.53 13.60
CA TRP A 25 24.76 0.85 13.85
C TRP A 25 24.92 1.10 15.34
N VAL A 26 26.18 1.40 15.65
CA VAL A 26 26.78 1.94 16.86
C VAL A 26 26.05 3.19 17.39
N ASN A 27 25.63 3.15 18.67
CA ASN A 27 26.16 4.04 19.69
C ASN A 27 25.65 3.69 21.10
N ARG A 28 26.55 3.15 21.94
CA ARG A 28 26.37 3.10 23.39
C ARG A 28 27.69 3.31 24.11
N ARG A 29 27.84 4.48 24.74
CA ARG A 29 28.57 4.75 26.00
C ARG A 29 27.86 6.01 26.56
N ARG A 30 27.01 6.02 27.59
CA ARG A 30 26.91 5.44 28.95
C ARG A 30 28.00 5.88 29.93
N GLY A 31 27.54 6.66 30.92
CA GLY A 31 28.12 6.92 32.25
C GLY A 31 27.54 8.24 32.75
N GLY A 32 26.85 8.36 33.88
CA GLY A 32 26.44 7.47 34.96
C GLY A 32 25.64 8.30 35.98
N VAL A 33 25.39 7.71 37.16
CA VAL A 33 24.73 8.25 38.38
C VAL A 33 23.27 7.78 38.59
N GLU A 34 23.11 7.14 39.75
CA GLU A 34 21.93 6.49 40.35
C GLU A 34 20.87 7.49 40.90
N PRO A 35 19.69 7.00 41.36
CA PRO A 35 18.40 7.67 41.20
C PRO A 35 17.96 8.52 42.41
N PRO A 36 16.91 9.35 42.24
CA PRO A 36 15.97 9.60 43.31
C PRO A 36 14.53 9.19 42.97
N VAL A 37 13.83 8.90 44.07
CA VAL A 37 12.51 8.31 44.26
C VAL A 37 11.36 9.25 43.87
N MET A 38 10.26 8.64 43.39
CA MET A 38 8.86 9.10 43.33
C MET A 38 8.56 10.54 42.87
N THR A 39 7.95 10.64 41.70
CA THR A 39 6.48 10.72 41.56
C THR A 39 6.13 10.40 40.11
N ALA A 40 5.35 9.34 39.89
CA ALA A 40 4.75 9.13 38.58
C ALA A 40 3.76 10.29 38.35
N PRO A 41 3.91 11.12 37.30
CA PRO A 41 2.79 11.92 36.85
C PRO A 41 1.68 10.93 36.44
N PRO A 42 0.40 11.23 36.74
CA PRO A 42 -0.67 10.39 36.24
C PRO A 42 -0.48 10.28 34.74
N VAL A 43 -0.48 9.04 34.23
CA VAL A 43 -0.71 8.79 32.81
C VAL A 43 -2.00 9.53 32.51
N GLN A 44 -1.88 10.67 31.85
CA GLN A 44 -3.00 11.24 31.13
C GLN A 44 -3.31 10.22 30.04
N THR A 45 -4.17 9.26 30.39
CA THR A 45 -5.16 8.78 29.45
C THR A 45 -6.01 9.99 29.12
N ASP A 46 -5.46 10.89 28.28
CA ASP A 46 -6.28 11.85 27.58
C ASP A 46 -7.20 11.01 26.71
N SER A 47 -8.40 10.91 27.24
CA SER A 47 -9.62 10.94 26.49
C SER A 47 -9.72 9.88 25.38
N LEU A 48 -10.34 8.77 25.76
CA LEU A 48 -11.57 8.32 25.09
C LEU A 48 -12.52 9.53 24.95
N GLU A 49 -12.21 10.44 24.05
CA GLU A 49 -13.13 11.46 23.58
C GLU A 49 -13.82 10.88 22.36
N ASP A 50 -15.14 10.72 22.50
CA ASP A 50 -16.13 10.44 21.49
C ASP A 50 -15.73 10.95 20.10
N GLU A 51 -15.09 10.09 19.31
CA GLU A 51 -15.17 10.20 17.87
C GLU A 51 -16.53 9.61 17.53
N PRO A 52 -17.44 10.34 16.84
CA PRO A 52 -18.63 9.68 16.33
C PRO A 52 -18.14 8.47 15.54
N ALA A 53 -18.66 7.30 15.90
CA ALA A 53 -18.59 6.16 15.02
C ALA A 53 -19.39 6.56 13.79
N ASP A 54 -18.76 7.26 12.85
CA ASP A 54 -19.28 7.36 11.50
C ASP A 54 -19.50 5.91 11.09
N GLU A 55 -20.76 5.53 10.94
CA GLU A 55 -21.10 4.24 10.37
C GLU A 55 -20.28 4.09 9.08
N PRO A 56 -19.83 2.87 8.73
CA PRO A 56 -18.93 2.65 7.59
C PRO A 56 -19.53 2.99 6.19
N GLY A 57 -20.51 3.89 6.10
CA GLY A 57 -21.19 4.33 4.89
C GLY A 57 -21.24 5.85 4.61
N ASP A 58 -20.68 6.74 5.46
CA ASP A 58 -20.95 8.19 5.34
C ASP A 58 -19.86 9.05 4.65
N VAL A 59 -18.75 8.45 4.18
CA VAL A 59 -17.79 9.20 3.35
C VAL A 59 -18.30 9.18 1.90
N PRO A 60 -18.60 10.34 1.29
CA PRO A 60 -19.08 10.38 -0.09
C PRO A 60 -18.00 9.92 -1.06
N ASP A 61 -18.41 9.12 -2.05
CA ASP A 61 -17.53 8.67 -3.12
C ASP A 61 -16.85 9.85 -3.81
N VAL A 62 -15.57 9.70 -4.13
CA VAL A 62 -14.84 10.71 -4.90
C VAL A 62 -15.40 10.74 -6.33
N PRO A 63 -15.85 11.91 -6.84
CA PRO A 63 -16.45 11.97 -8.17
C PRO A 63 -15.43 11.67 -9.25
N PHE A 64 -15.88 10.98 -10.31
CA PHE A 64 -15.10 10.88 -11.54
C PHE A 64 -15.01 12.24 -12.23
N ARG A 65 -13.80 12.60 -12.62
CA ARG A 65 -13.51 13.70 -13.54
C ARG A 65 -13.22 13.12 -14.92
N TYR A 66 -13.52 13.90 -15.96
CA TYR A 66 -13.37 13.48 -17.35
C TYR A 66 -12.41 14.43 -18.04
N GLY A 67 -11.23 13.92 -18.37
CA GLY A 67 -10.27 14.61 -19.22
C GLY A 67 -10.40 14.15 -20.67
N GLU A 68 -9.60 14.76 -21.54
CA GLU A 68 -9.62 14.48 -22.98
C GLU A 68 -9.34 12.99 -23.29
N GLN A 69 -8.34 12.40 -22.62
CA GLN A 69 -7.87 11.04 -22.92
C GLN A 69 -8.28 9.99 -21.89
N ALA A 70 -8.70 10.40 -20.70
CA ALA A 70 -9.03 9.49 -19.61
C ALA A 70 -10.09 10.07 -18.67
N ARG A 71 -10.84 9.17 -18.03
CA ARG A 71 -11.57 9.46 -16.80
C ARG A 71 -10.70 9.14 -15.61
N PHE A 72 -10.79 9.94 -14.56
CA PHE A 72 -9.89 9.83 -13.42
C PHE A 72 -10.53 10.27 -12.11
N LYS A 73 -9.91 9.88 -10.99
CA LYS A 73 -10.18 10.40 -9.65
C LYS A 73 -8.89 10.94 -9.06
N GLN A 74 -8.99 12.05 -8.32
CA GLN A 74 -7.91 12.63 -7.54
C GLN A 74 -8.13 12.27 -6.07
N LEU A 75 -7.18 11.53 -5.50
CA LEU A 75 -7.31 10.91 -4.19
C LEU A 75 -6.27 11.45 -3.22
N VAL A 76 -6.73 11.83 -2.05
CA VAL A 76 -5.90 12.03 -0.86
C VAL A 76 -5.86 10.70 -0.11
N LEU A 77 -4.71 10.05 -0.06
CA LEU A 77 -4.60 8.74 0.62
C LEU A 77 -4.75 8.87 2.14
N ILE A 78 -4.17 9.93 2.71
CA ILE A 78 -4.29 10.33 4.12
C ILE A 78 -4.27 11.86 4.23
N ALA A 79 -4.91 12.40 5.27
CA ALA A 79 -5.06 13.84 5.48
C ALA A 79 -4.04 14.45 6.48
N ASP A 80 -2.99 13.72 6.86
CA ASP A 80 -2.02 14.17 7.87
C ASP A 80 -0.70 14.69 7.26
N ALA A 81 0.25 15.03 8.14
CA ALA A 81 1.53 15.65 7.76
C ALA A 81 2.45 14.77 6.90
N VAL A 82 2.28 13.45 6.86
CA VAL A 82 3.11 12.54 6.04
C VAL A 82 2.46 12.17 4.71
N ARG A 83 1.40 12.89 4.32
CA ARG A 83 0.61 12.59 3.12
C ARG A 83 1.44 12.46 1.84
N SER A 84 2.36 13.37 1.57
CA SER A 84 3.16 13.37 0.35
C SER A 84 4.08 12.15 0.30
N GLU A 85 4.66 11.77 1.44
CA GLU A 85 5.50 10.57 1.56
C GLU A 85 4.67 9.30 1.32
N VAL A 86 3.45 9.22 1.85
CA VAL A 86 2.57 8.07 1.66
C VAL A 86 2.06 7.97 0.23
N THR A 87 1.64 9.10 -0.37
CA THR A 87 1.23 9.17 -1.78
C THR A 87 2.37 8.77 -2.70
N ARG A 88 3.58 9.30 -2.47
CA ARG A 88 4.77 8.95 -3.25
C ARG A 88 5.16 7.48 -3.08
N SER A 89 5.18 6.99 -1.84
CA SER A 89 5.48 5.60 -1.51
C SER A 89 4.50 4.64 -2.19
N PHE A 90 3.19 4.95 -2.18
CA PHE A 90 2.20 4.19 -2.92
C PHE A 90 2.53 4.16 -4.42
N TYR A 91 2.75 5.32 -5.04
CA TYR A 91 3.02 5.43 -6.47
C TYR A 91 4.25 4.63 -6.91
N ASP A 92 5.40 4.86 -6.26
CA ASP A 92 6.66 4.23 -6.63
C ASP A 92 6.61 2.71 -6.42
N LYS A 93 6.04 2.26 -5.30
CA LYS A 93 5.93 0.83 -4.98
C LYS A 93 4.87 0.13 -5.83
N ALA A 94 3.75 0.78 -6.13
CA ALA A 94 2.75 0.24 -7.05
C ALA A 94 3.36 0.05 -8.44
N LYS A 95 4.06 1.06 -8.97
CA LYS A 95 4.79 0.97 -10.23
C LYS A 95 5.73 -0.22 -10.25
N GLN A 96 6.64 -0.31 -9.29
CA GLN A 96 7.61 -1.41 -9.18
C GLN A 96 6.93 -2.79 -9.12
N THR A 97 5.84 -2.87 -8.36
CA THR A 97 5.06 -4.10 -8.15
C THR A 97 4.35 -4.54 -9.42
N ILE A 98 3.77 -3.59 -10.17
CA ILE A 98 3.08 -3.84 -11.44
C ILE A 98 4.08 -4.18 -12.55
N GLU A 99 5.21 -3.47 -12.64
CA GLU A 99 6.31 -3.72 -13.60
C GLU A 99 6.88 -5.14 -13.52
N ALA A 100 6.83 -5.75 -12.33
CA ALA A 100 7.25 -7.13 -12.14
C ALA A 100 6.37 -8.14 -12.91
N TYR A 101 5.10 -7.80 -13.19
CA TYR A 101 4.11 -8.70 -13.79
C TYR A 101 3.67 -8.28 -15.19
N VAL A 102 3.61 -6.99 -15.48
CA VAL A 102 3.16 -6.49 -16.79
C VAL A 102 4.08 -5.39 -17.31
N GLU A 103 3.89 -5.04 -18.59
CA GLU A 103 4.57 -3.89 -19.17
C GLU A 103 3.95 -2.60 -18.69
N VAL A 104 4.82 -1.67 -18.30
CA VAL A 104 4.46 -0.34 -17.82
C VAL A 104 5.13 0.68 -18.70
N GLU A 105 4.34 1.62 -19.18
CA GLU A 105 4.84 2.78 -19.90
C GLU A 105 4.90 3.94 -18.92
N THR A 106 6.11 4.40 -18.61
CA THR A 106 6.34 5.59 -17.80
C THR A 106 6.41 6.82 -18.70
N GLY A 107 5.86 7.92 -18.23
CA GLY A 107 6.02 9.22 -18.86
C GLY A 107 6.09 10.34 -17.84
N CYS A 108 6.25 11.55 -18.37
CA CYS A 108 6.02 12.80 -17.69
C CYS A 108 4.96 13.60 -18.43
N VAL A 109 4.60 14.78 -17.92
CA VAL A 109 3.66 15.69 -18.58
C VAL A 109 4.00 15.90 -20.05
N GLY A 110 3.00 15.70 -20.92
CA GLY A 110 3.14 15.82 -22.37
C GLY A 110 3.62 14.55 -23.09
N SER A 111 3.97 13.49 -22.35
CA SER A 111 4.21 12.16 -22.93
C SER A 111 2.91 11.49 -23.35
N GLY A 112 2.99 10.56 -24.31
CA GLY A 112 1.85 9.70 -24.68
C GLY A 112 1.33 8.84 -23.52
N ALA A 113 2.13 8.59 -22.48
CA ALA A 113 1.69 7.91 -21.25
C ALA A 113 0.98 8.84 -20.24
N ALA A 114 1.02 10.16 -20.47
CA ALA A 114 0.31 11.15 -19.67
C ALA A 114 -1.13 11.29 -20.16
N MET A 115 -1.99 10.39 -19.69
CA MET A 115 -3.41 10.35 -20.06
C MET A 115 -4.26 11.43 -19.37
N VAL A 116 -3.71 12.12 -18.37
CA VAL A 116 -4.36 13.21 -17.64
C VAL A 116 -3.42 14.41 -17.67
N SER A 117 -3.87 15.53 -18.23
CA SER A 117 -3.07 16.75 -18.37
C SER A 117 -3.12 17.60 -17.10
N THR A 118 -2.19 18.56 -16.97
CA THR A 118 -2.23 19.52 -15.85
C THR A 118 -3.45 20.44 -15.91
N VAL A 119 -4.00 20.67 -17.09
CA VAL A 119 -5.25 21.44 -17.29
C VAL A 119 -6.43 20.65 -16.73
N ASP A 120 -6.50 19.35 -16.97
CA ASP A 120 -7.54 18.48 -16.41
C ASP A 120 -7.50 18.43 -14.88
N LEU A 121 -6.31 18.57 -14.29
CA LEU A 121 -6.09 18.51 -12.84
C LEU A 121 -6.43 19.83 -12.12
N ALA A 122 -6.72 20.91 -12.85
CA ALA A 122 -7.04 22.20 -12.24
C ALA A 122 -8.22 22.07 -11.27
N PRO A 123 -8.20 22.68 -10.07
CA PRO A 123 -9.32 22.64 -9.15
C PRO A 123 -10.57 23.28 -9.78
N GLU A 124 -11.69 22.57 -9.79
CA GLU A 124 -12.98 23.15 -10.19
C GLU A 124 -13.53 24.09 -9.09
N ASP A 125 -13.14 23.86 -7.82
CA ASP A 125 -13.58 24.64 -6.65
C ASP A 125 -12.44 24.89 -5.63
N VAL A 126 -12.39 26.11 -5.09
CA VAL A 126 -11.23 26.77 -4.45
C VAL A 126 -11.04 26.42 -2.97
N VAL A 127 -11.28 25.19 -2.50
CA VAL A 127 -11.22 24.90 -1.04
C VAL A 127 -10.15 23.89 -0.61
N SER A 128 -9.32 23.36 -1.52
CA SER A 128 -8.17 22.56 -1.08
C SER A 128 -7.00 22.68 -2.06
N VAL A 129 -6.03 23.52 -1.70
CA VAL A 129 -4.71 23.55 -2.34
C VAL A 129 -3.89 22.40 -1.74
N ALA A 130 -4.27 21.16 -2.05
CA ALA A 130 -3.32 20.06 -1.89
C ALA A 130 -2.20 20.28 -2.91
N LEU A 131 -0.93 20.15 -2.49
CA LEU A 131 0.17 20.16 -3.45
C LEU A 131 -0.06 19.01 -4.44
N GLN A 132 0.35 19.17 -5.70
CA GLN A 132 0.19 18.11 -6.70
C GLN A 132 0.88 16.80 -6.30
N ASP A 133 1.91 16.88 -5.46
CA ASP A 133 2.63 15.73 -4.90
C ASP A 133 1.90 15.05 -3.72
N ASP A 134 0.86 15.69 -3.16
CA ASP A 134 0.05 15.11 -2.08
C ASP A 134 -1.07 14.22 -2.62
N THR A 135 -1.40 14.36 -3.91
CA THR A 135 -2.59 13.78 -4.52
C THR A 135 -2.23 12.67 -5.49
N LEU A 136 -2.80 11.49 -5.27
CA LEU A 136 -2.72 10.39 -6.22
C LEU A 136 -3.84 10.52 -7.25
N THR A 137 -3.49 10.65 -8.52
CA THR A 137 -4.47 10.54 -9.62
C THR A 137 -4.49 9.11 -10.12
N VAL A 138 -5.67 8.50 -10.16
CA VAL A 138 -5.89 7.16 -10.75
C VAL A 138 -6.76 7.35 -11.97
N PHE A 139 -6.42 6.73 -13.09
CA PHE A 139 -7.13 6.92 -14.34
C PHE A 139 -7.37 5.64 -15.11
N VAL A 140 -8.40 5.69 -15.96
CA VAL A 140 -8.64 4.73 -17.05
C VAL A 140 -8.81 5.52 -18.33
N SER A 141 -8.11 5.11 -19.38
CA SER A 141 -8.23 5.77 -20.68
C SER A 141 -9.64 5.63 -21.25
N ASN A 142 -10.08 6.63 -21.99
CA ASN A 142 -11.45 6.68 -22.52
C ASN A 142 -11.73 5.55 -23.53
N ASP A 143 -10.69 5.05 -24.20
CA ASP A 143 -10.74 3.87 -25.07
C ASP A 143 -10.71 2.53 -24.30
N GLY A 144 -10.55 2.56 -22.98
CA GLY A 144 -10.48 1.39 -22.10
C GLY A 144 -9.21 0.55 -22.23
N ALA A 145 -8.22 1.00 -23.00
CA ALA A 145 -7.00 0.23 -23.24
C ALA A 145 -6.00 0.27 -22.07
N TRP A 146 -6.06 1.32 -21.25
CA TRP A 146 -5.04 1.64 -20.25
C TRP A 146 -5.64 2.00 -18.90
N SER A 147 -4.97 1.56 -17.85
CA SER A 147 -5.11 2.08 -16.50
C SER A 147 -3.78 2.65 -16.04
N GLY A 148 -3.80 3.56 -15.08
CA GLY A 148 -2.55 4.13 -14.60
C GLY A 148 -2.70 5.04 -13.40
N PHE A 149 -1.54 5.52 -12.96
CA PHE A 149 -1.41 6.40 -11.82
C PHE A 149 -0.55 7.61 -12.21
N ARG A 150 -0.81 8.73 -11.54
CA ARG A 150 -0.04 9.95 -11.64
C ARG A 150 0.11 10.61 -10.27
N VAL A 151 1.31 11.12 -9.98
CA VAL A 151 1.63 11.95 -8.82
C VAL A 151 2.53 13.09 -9.30
N GLY A 152 2.13 14.35 -9.06
CA GLY A 152 2.83 15.50 -9.63
C GLY A 152 2.93 15.39 -11.16
N ASP A 153 4.17 15.43 -11.66
CA ASP A 153 4.49 15.29 -13.09
C ASP A 153 4.76 13.85 -13.54
N ASP A 154 4.92 12.93 -12.60
CA ASP A 154 5.21 11.53 -12.88
C ASP A 154 3.93 10.76 -13.18
N THR A 155 3.94 9.98 -14.26
CA THR A 155 2.82 9.14 -14.66
C THR A 155 3.31 7.80 -15.17
N PHE A 156 2.54 6.76 -14.93
CA PHE A 156 2.71 5.50 -15.63
C PHE A 156 1.37 4.87 -15.97
N ARG A 157 1.35 4.10 -17.05
CA ARG A 157 0.19 3.32 -17.49
C ARG A 157 0.57 1.87 -17.75
N PHE A 158 -0.41 1.01 -17.61
CA PHE A 158 -0.34 -0.41 -17.86
C PHE A 158 -1.64 -0.87 -18.51
N ARG A 159 -1.62 -2.05 -19.14
CA ARG A 159 -2.81 -2.58 -19.81
C ARG A 159 -3.96 -2.72 -18.82
N HIS A 160 -5.11 -2.15 -19.17
CA HIS A 160 -6.32 -2.31 -18.38
C HIS A 160 -6.65 -3.81 -18.24
N GLY A 161 -7.14 -4.22 -17.07
CA GLY A 161 -7.39 -5.63 -16.74
C GLY A 161 -6.15 -6.43 -16.31
N ALA A 162 -4.95 -5.85 -16.30
CA ALA A 162 -3.75 -6.54 -15.80
C ALA A 162 -3.83 -6.90 -14.30
N ILE A 163 -4.41 -6.01 -13.50
CA ILE A 163 -4.70 -6.25 -12.09
C ILE A 163 -6.10 -6.85 -12.02
N THR A 164 -6.24 -7.93 -11.26
CA THR A 164 -7.51 -8.69 -11.17
C THR A 164 -8.18 -8.55 -9.81
N ARG A 165 -7.41 -8.17 -8.78
CA ARG A 165 -7.88 -7.94 -7.42
C ARG A 165 -6.93 -6.99 -6.68
N MET A 166 -7.47 -6.23 -5.76
CA MET A 166 -6.72 -5.39 -4.82
C MET A 166 -7.13 -5.70 -3.38
N GLN A 167 -6.17 -5.68 -2.45
CA GLN A 167 -6.44 -5.81 -1.01
C GLN A 167 -5.61 -4.80 -0.23
N LEU A 168 -6.20 -4.25 0.81
CA LEU A 168 -5.50 -3.52 1.86
C LEU A 168 -5.47 -4.38 3.14
N THR A 169 -4.28 -4.76 3.58
CA THR A 169 -4.08 -5.42 4.87
C THR A 169 -3.62 -4.39 5.90
N GLN A 170 -4.37 -4.26 6.99
CA GLN A 170 -4.03 -3.46 8.15
C GLN A 170 -3.24 -4.33 9.13
N VAL A 171 -1.99 -3.94 9.39
CA VAL A 171 -1.13 -4.65 10.35
C VAL A 171 -1.28 -3.95 11.70
N ILE A 172 -2.09 -4.56 12.57
CA ILE A 172 -2.42 -4.07 13.89
C ILE A 172 -1.20 -4.23 14.81
N PRO A 173 -0.76 -3.17 15.50
CA PRO A 173 0.39 -3.21 16.39
C PRO A 173 0.12 -4.07 17.62
N VAL A 174 0.87 -5.17 17.79
CA VAL A 174 0.93 -5.96 19.03
C VAL A 174 2.29 -5.73 19.71
N ARG A 175 3.38 -5.73 18.93
CA ARG A 175 4.76 -5.53 19.43
C ARG A 175 5.50 -4.36 18.79
N TRP A 176 5.18 -4.03 17.55
CA TRP A 176 5.79 -2.95 16.78
C TRP A 176 4.74 -1.89 16.45
N LYS A 177 5.10 -0.94 15.57
CA LYS A 177 4.22 0.17 15.19
C LYS A 177 3.06 -0.22 14.28
N GLY A 178 3.01 -1.47 13.81
CA GLY A 178 2.08 -1.88 12.77
C GLY A 178 2.29 -1.12 11.45
N GLY A 179 1.28 -1.15 10.58
CA GLY A 179 1.31 -0.40 9.33
C GLY A 179 0.28 -0.90 8.33
N TYR A 180 0.57 -0.69 7.05
CA TYR A 180 -0.34 -1.05 5.95
C TYR A 180 0.40 -1.72 4.82
N MET A 181 -0.23 -2.74 4.26
CA MET A 181 0.25 -3.48 3.10
C MET A 181 -0.81 -3.47 2.02
N VAL A 182 -0.42 -3.13 0.80
CA VAL A 182 -1.29 -3.21 -0.38
C VAL A 182 -0.86 -4.41 -1.19
N LYS A 183 -1.82 -5.24 -1.60
CA LYS A 183 -1.60 -6.44 -2.40
C LYS A 183 -2.38 -6.38 -3.71
N PHE A 184 -1.72 -6.73 -4.80
CA PHE A 184 -2.31 -6.87 -6.13
C PHE A 184 -2.23 -8.32 -6.59
N TRP A 185 -3.27 -8.76 -7.29
CA TRP A 185 -3.29 -10.02 -8.03
C TRP A 185 -3.28 -9.73 -9.54
N PHE A 186 -2.74 -10.69 -10.29
CA PHE A 186 -2.56 -10.64 -11.74
C PHE A 186 -3.06 -11.95 -12.34
N ASP A 187 -3.45 -11.92 -13.62
CA ASP A 187 -3.88 -13.12 -14.34
C ASP A 187 -2.71 -14.02 -14.77
N GLY A 188 -1.51 -13.44 -14.92
CA GLY A 188 -0.33 -14.14 -15.44
C GLY A 188 0.85 -14.15 -14.47
N PRO A 189 1.82 -15.05 -14.68
CA PRO A 189 3.01 -15.15 -13.84
C PRO A 189 3.88 -13.91 -13.96
N LYS A 190 4.76 -13.74 -12.96
CA LYS A 190 5.80 -12.70 -12.97
C LYS A 190 6.65 -12.83 -14.25
N ARG A 191 6.89 -11.74 -14.97
CA ARG A 191 7.51 -11.75 -16.32
C ARG A 191 8.86 -12.47 -16.41
N ASN A 192 9.60 -12.50 -15.31
CA ASN A 192 10.93 -13.12 -15.20
C ASN A 192 10.98 -14.25 -14.15
N GLY A 193 9.82 -14.74 -13.68
CA GLY A 193 9.73 -15.86 -12.75
C GLY A 193 9.82 -17.20 -13.50
N LYS A 194 10.67 -18.12 -13.03
CA LYS A 194 10.64 -19.52 -13.47
C LYS A 194 9.59 -20.24 -12.63
N ASP A 195 8.49 -20.64 -13.27
CA ASP A 195 7.42 -21.49 -12.72
C ASP A 195 6.81 -21.00 -11.39
N ASP A 196 5.73 -20.23 -11.47
CA ASP A 196 4.84 -19.96 -10.33
C ASP A 196 3.54 -20.74 -10.48
N CYS A 197 3.42 -21.90 -9.82
CA CYS A 197 2.16 -22.64 -9.68
C CYS A 197 1.26 -22.08 -8.56
N GLY A 198 1.54 -20.87 -8.07
CA GLY A 198 0.80 -20.19 -7.00
C GLY A 198 -0.01 -18.99 -7.50
N PRO A 199 -0.87 -18.39 -6.65
CA PRO A 199 -1.62 -17.20 -7.01
C PRO A 199 -0.66 -16.06 -7.36
N HIS A 200 -0.76 -15.56 -8.60
CA HIS A 200 0.09 -14.50 -9.13
C HIS A 200 -0.22 -13.19 -8.42
N SER A 201 0.44 -12.94 -7.29
CA SER A 201 0.19 -11.79 -6.44
C SER A 201 1.46 -11.27 -5.83
N THR A 202 1.45 -9.99 -5.49
CA THR A 202 2.59 -9.31 -4.88
C THR A 202 2.08 -8.15 -4.05
N TRP A 203 2.88 -7.74 -3.08
CA TRP A 203 2.47 -6.74 -2.10
C TRP A 203 3.61 -5.78 -1.79
N PHE A 204 3.25 -4.65 -1.19
CA PHE A 204 4.19 -3.66 -0.72
C PHE A 204 3.66 -2.93 0.52
N TYR A 205 4.58 -2.48 1.37
CA TYR A 205 4.26 -1.68 2.55
C TYR A 205 4.15 -0.19 2.21
N LEU A 206 3.16 0.48 2.79
CA LEU A 206 3.05 1.94 2.75
C LEU A 206 3.97 2.57 3.81
N ALA A 207 4.46 3.78 3.53
CA ALA A 207 5.29 4.55 4.45
C ALA A 207 4.44 5.22 5.56
N ALA A 208 3.63 4.44 6.27
CA ALA A 208 2.72 4.95 7.29
C ALA A 208 2.61 3.99 8.48
N ASP A 209 2.79 4.53 9.68
CA ASP A 209 2.49 3.83 10.95
C ASP A 209 0.98 3.63 11.11
N TYR A 210 0.57 2.54 11.78
CA TYR A 210 -0.82 2.22 12.03
C TYR A 210 -1.53 3.30 12.87
N SER A 211 -2.78 3.62 12.50
CA SER A 211 -3.71 4.40 13.33
C SER A 211 -5.14 4.19 12.83
N GLY A 212 -6.14 4.28 13.71
CA GLY A 212 -7.54 4.10 13.31
C GLY A 212 -7.99 5.09 12.23
N ARG A 213 -7.60 6.36 12.36
CA ARG A 213 -7.93 7.40 11.36
C ARG A 213 -7.30 7.11 9.99
N ARG A 214 -6.03 6.70 9.93
CA ARG A 214 -5.38 6.32 8.66
C ARG A 214 -5.99 5.05 8.08
N SER A 215 -6.39 4.10 8.91
CA SER A 215 -7.02 2.85 8.46
C SER A 215 -8.32 3.12 7.69
N ARG A 216 -9.17 4.01 8.21
CA ARG A 216 -10.40 4.43 7.51
C ARG A 216 -10.09 5.19 6.21
N ALA A 217 -9.18 6.17 6.26
CA ALA A 217 -8.80 6.97 5.09
C ALA A 217 -8.20 6.10 3.97
N LEU A 218 -7.27 5.21 4.30
CA LEU A 218 -6.63 4.31 3.34
C LEU A 218 -7.60 3.26 2.81
N THR A 219 -8.50 2.74 3.64
CA THR A 219 -9.55 1.81 3.20
C THR A 219 -10.45 2.47 2.16
N HIS A 220 -10.90 3.70 2.42
CA HIS A 220 -11.69 4.48 1.47
C HIS A 220 -10.91 4.75 0.18
N ALA A 221 -9.68 5.26 0.29
CA ALA A 221 -8.85 5.57 -0.88
C ALA A 221 -8.52 4.32 -1.72
N CYS A 222 -8.25 3.16 -1.09
CA CYS A 222 -8.00 1.91 -1.81
C CYS A 222 -9.25 1.37 -2.50
N ARG A 223 -10.42 1.52 -1.88
CA ARG A 223 -11.71 1.21 -2.52
C ARG A 223 -11.93 2.08 -3.76
N GLU A 224 -11.60 3.36 -3.67
CA GLU A 224 -11.69 4.30 -4.80
C GLU A 224 -10.72 3.94 -5.92
N ILE A 225 -9.47 3.60 -5.60
CA ILE A 225 -8.49 3.09 -6.56
C ILE A 225 -9.03 1.86 -7.28
N ALA A 226 -9.53 0.87 -6.53
CA ALA A 226 -10.07 -0.36 -7.08
C ALA A 226 -11.32 -0.12 -7.95
N SER A 227 -12.18 0.82 -7.56
CA SER A 227 -13.34 1.26 -8.36
C SER A 227 -12.94 1.84 -9.71
N VAL A 228 -11.91 2.70 -9.73
CA VAL A 228 -11.39 3.27 -10.99
C VAL A 228 -10.81 2.17 -11.88
N ILE A 229 -9.99 1.29 -11.32
CA ILE A 229 -9.35 0.18 -12.06
C ILE A 229 -10.37 -0.89 -12.46
N GLY A 230 -11.52 -0.97 -11.79
CA GLY A 230 -12.59 -1.93 -12.09
C GLY A 230 -12.33 -3.33 -11.52
N VAL A 231 -11.71 -3.43 -10.34
CA VAL A 231 -11.35 -4.70 -9.70
C VAL A 231 -12.03 -4.85 -8.33
N PRO A 232 -12.27 -6.10 -7.86
CA PRO A 232 -12.69 -6.35 -6.49
C PRO A 232 -11.67 -5.81 -5.47
N PHE A 233 -12.19 -5.28 -4.37
CA PHE A 233 -11.41 -4.75 -3.25
C PHE A 233 -11.78 -5.44 -1.94
N ASP A 234 -10.77 -5.87 -1.20
CA ASP A 234 -10.93 -6.46 0.12
C ASP A 234 -10.09 -5.74 1.17
N VAL A 235 -10.55 -5.82 2.42
CA VAL A 235 -9.80 -5.37 3.59
C VAL A 235 -9.50 -6.60 4.44
N ASP A 236 -8.28 -6.67 4.96
CA ASP A 236 -7.82 -7.71 5.85
C ASP A 236 -7.15 -7.08 7.08
N GLU A 237 -7.18 -7.77 8.20
CA GLU A 237 -6.59 -7.34 9.47
C GLU A 237 -5.72 -8.46 10.04
N THR A 238 -4.47 -8.13 10.39
CA THR A 238 -3.53 -9.09 10.98
C THR A 238 -2.75 -8.44 12.12
N GLY A 239 -2.39 -9.22 13.14
CA GLY A 239 -1.40 -8.81 14.14
C GLY A 239 0.04 -8.90 13.58
N ASP A 240 0.99 -8.24 14.24
CA ASP A 240 2.41 -8.21 13.88
C ASP A 240 3.29 -9.25 14.62
N ASP A 241 2.72 -10.40 14.99
CA ASP A 241 3.32 -11.43 15.86
C ASP A 241 4.61 -12.09 15.35
#